data_AF-A0A5B9MNU7-F1
#
_entry.id   AF-A0A5B9MNU7-F1
#
_cell.length_a   1.000
_cell.length_b   1.000
_cell.length_c   1.000
_cell.angle_alpha   90.00
_cell.angle_beta   90.00
_cell.angle_gamma   90.00
#
_symmetry.space_group_name_H-M   'P 1'
#
loop_
_entity.id
_entity.type
_entity.pdbx_description
1 polymer ?
#
loop_
_entity_poly.entity_id
_entity_poly.type
_entity_poly.pdbx_seq_one_letter_code
_entity_poly.pdbx_strand_id
1 'polypeptide(L)' 'MSYDNDEDDDFDYDDFVEREFGTPLRSRDTPLHWQLVAIGLLFLFALVTWMSLGLWMPF' A
#
# COMPACT_ATOMS: atom_id res chain seq x y z
N MET A 1 -11.09 10.75 -55.32
CA MET A 1 -10.24 11.01 -54.15
C MET A 1 -10.70 10.06 -53.06
N SER A 2 -10.21 8.82 -53.05
CA SER A 2 -10.31 7.96 -51.87
C SER A 2 -9.21 8.40 -50.94
N TYR A 3 -9.55 8.64 -49.68
CA TYR A 3 -8.54 8.81 -48.65
C TYR A 3 -8.01 7.41 -48.38
N ASP A 4 -6.86 7.08 -48.97
CA ASP A 4 -5.98 6.06 -48.40
C ASP A 4 -5.58 6.60 -47.03
N ASN A 5 -6.30 6.15 -46.00
CA ASN A 5 -5.94 6.35 -44.61
C ASN A 5 -5.02 5.18 -44.28
N ASP A 6 -3.80 5.29 -44.80
CA ASP A 6 -2.69 4.38 -44.57
C ASP A 6 -2.44 4.30 -43.05
N GLU A 7 -2.98 3.26 -42.43
CA GLU A 7 -2.35 2.24 -41.55
C GLU A 7 -1.06 2.54 -40.73
N ASP A 8 -0.58 3.78 -40.60
CA ASP A 8 0.82 4.01 -40.22
C ASP A 8 1.11 4.68 -38.86
N ASP A 9 0.16 5.11 -38.02
CA ASP A 9 0.53 5.69 -36.70
C ASP A 9 -0.59 5.73 -35.66
N ASP A 10 -1.42 4.68 -35.57
CA ASP A 10 -2.25 4.48 -34.37
C ASP A 10 -1.33 3.99 -33.24
N PHE A 11 -0.50 4.90 -32.72
CA PHE A 11 0.22 4.68 -31.48
C PHE A 11 -0.81 4.32 -30.41
N ASP A 12 -0.78 3.06 -29.99
CA ASP A 12 -1.75 2.48 -29.07
C ASP A 12 -1.56 3.12 -27.69
N TYR A 13 -2.18 4.28 -27.51
CA TYR A 13 -2.02 5.12 -26.32
C TYR A 13 -2.54 4.39 -25.09
N ASP A 14 -3.55 3.53 -25.26
CA ASP A 14 -4.09 2.70 -24.21
C ASP A 14 -3.05 1.65 -23.75
N ASP A 15 -2.39 0.96 -24.68
CA ASP A 15 -1.30 0.01 -24.37
C ASP A 15 -0.06 0.70 -23.77
N PHE A 16 0.27 1.92 -24.22
CA PHE A 16 1.35 2.72 -23.63
C PHE A 16 1.02 3.14 -22.18
N VAL A 17 -0.20 3.62 -21.93
CA VAL A 17 -0.62 4.06 -20.60
C VAL A 17 -0.74 2.88 -19.64
N GLU A 18 -1.24 1.74 -20.09
CA GLU A 18 -1.33 0.53 -19.27
C GLU A 18 0.07 0.00 -18.92
N ARG A 19 1.02 0.04 -19.85
CA ARG A 19 2.40 -0.38 -19.62
C ARG A 19 3.17 0.56 -18.69
N GLU A 20 2.98 1.87 -18.82
CA GLU A 20 3.76 2.88 -18.07
C GLU A 20 3.12 3.24 -16.71
N PHE A 21 1.78 3.25 -16.64
CA PHE A 21 1.02 3.68 -15.45
C PHE A 21 0.08 2.61 -14.88
N GLY A 22 -0.20 1.54 -15.63
CA GLY A 22 -1.14 0.49 -15.25
C GLY A 22 -0.60 -0.49 -14.20
N THR A 23 0.69 -0.43 -13.83
CA THR A 23 1.13 -1.03 -12.57
C THR A 23 0.79 -0.09 -11.42
N PRO A 24 -0.27 -0.35 -10.64
CA PRO A 24 -0.43 0.36 -9.38
C PRO A 24 0.85 0.08 -8.59
N LEU A 25 1.51 1.16 -8.13
CA LEU A 25 2.63 1.11 -7.19
C LEU A 25 2.23 0.13 -6.09
N ARG A 26 2.71 -1.10 -6.23
CA ARG A 26 2.39 -2.23 -5.36
C ARG A 26 2.49 -1.69 -3.96
N SER A 27 1.34 -1.68 -3.26
CA SER A 27 1.20 -1.14 -1.92
C SER A 27 2.46 -1.49 -1.16
N ARG A 28 3.32 -0.47 -0.99
CA ARG A 28 4.73 -0.61 -0.62
C ARG A 28 4.83 -1.68 0.45
N ASP A 29 5.22 -2.90 0.04
CA ASP A 29 5.15 -4.13 0.83
C ASP A 29 5.74 -3.77 2.18
N THR A 30 4.87 -3.51 3.15
CA THR A 30 5.35 -3.00 4.42
C THR A 30 6.05 -4.21 5.01
N PRO A 31 7.39 -4.18 5.17
CA PRO A 31 8.12 -5.40 5.44
C PRO A 31 7.48 -6.06 6.65
N LEU A 32 7.16 -7.35 6.57
CA LEU A 32 6.46 -8.08 7.65
C LEU A 32 7.14 -7.85 9.02
N HIS A 33 8.46 -7.60 9.02
CA HIS A 33 9.24 -7.13 10.16
C HIS A 33 8.63 -5.89 10.86
N TRP A 34 8.26 -4.85 10.12
CA TRP A 34 7.67 -3.63 10.69
C TRP A 34 6.26 -3.87 11.22
N GLN A 35 5.48 -4.77 10.60
CA GLN A 35 4.19 -5.18 11.17
C GLN A 35 4.38 -5.91 12.51
N LEU A 36 5.37 -6.80 12.63
CA LEU A 36 5.70 -7.46 13.90
C LEU A 36 6.20 -6.49 14.96
N VAL A 37 7.04 -5.52 14.58
CA VAL A 37 7.50 -4.44 15.48
C VAL A 37 6.32 -3.59 15.95
N ALA A 38 5.39 -3.23 15.06
CA ALA A 38 4.20 -2.46 15.42
C ALA A 38 3.29 -3.24 16.38
N ILE A 39 3.08 -4.53 16.15
CA ILE A 39 2.32 -5.41 17.06
C ILE A 39 3.01 -5.51 18.42
N GLY A 40 4.33 -5.68 18.45
CA GLY A 40 5.11 -5.73 19.69
C GLY A 40 5.03 -4.44 20.50
N LEU A 41 5.14 -3.29 19.82
CA LEU A 41 4.98 -1.97 20.43
C LEU A 41 3.57 -1.75 21.00
N LEU A 42 2.54 -2.16 20.26
CA LEU A 42 1.15 -2.10 20.74
C LEU A 42 0.94 -2.96 21.98
N PHE A 43 1.49 -4.17 22.00
CA PHE A 43 1.38 -5.07 23.16
C PHE A 43 2.11 -4.52 24.39
N LEU A 44 3.32 -3.97 24.20
CA LEU A 44 4.08 -3.29 25.25
C LEU A 44 3.32 -2.07 25.79
N PHE A 45 2.77 -1.25 24.90
CA PHE A 45 1.96 -0.09 25.28
C PHE A 45 0.72 -0.51 26.06
N ALA A 46 0.01 -1.55 25.63
CA ALA A 46 -1.13 -2.10 26.35
C ALA A 46 -0.74 -2.63 27.73
N LEU A 47 0.39 -3.33 27.86
CA LEU A 47 0.89 -3.82 29.16
C LEU A 47 1.26 -2.67 30.10
N VAL A 48 2.01 -1.68 29.60
CA VAL A 48 2.42 -0.52 30.38
C VAL A 48 1.20 0.29 30.82
N THR A 49 0.26 0.54 29.91
CA THR A 49 -0.99 1.24 30.25
C THR A 49 -1.83 0.42 31.22
N TRP A 50 -1.92 -0.90 31.09
CA TRP A 50 -2.62 -1.77 32.03
C TRP A 50 -2.00 -1.75 33.44
N MET A 51 -0.67 -1.83 33.51
CA MET A 51 0.08 -1.72 34.77
C MET A 51 -0.05 -0.31 35.38
N SER A 52 -0.02 0.73 34.56
CA SER A 52 -0.09 2.12 34.99
C SER A 52 -1.50 2.59 35.36
N LEU A 53 -2.54 2.06 34.70
CA LEU A 53 -3.94 2.39 34.96
C LEU A 53 -4.46 1.68 36.22
N GLY A 54 -3.65 0.86 36.88
CA GLY A 54 -3.98 0.35 38.20
C GLY A 54 -5.26 -0.47 38.21
N LEU A 55 -5.47 -1.36 37.23
CA LEU A 55 -6.54 -2.37 37.29
C LEU A 55 -6.31 -3.40 38.43
N TRP A 56 -5.30 -3.14 39.28
CA TRP A 56 -4.90 -3.86 40.48
C TRP A 56 -4.78 -2.94 41.72
N MET A 57 -5.50 -1.82 41.76
CA MET A 57 -5.76 -1.09 43.00
C MET A 57 -7.27 -1.06 43.24
N PRO A 58 -7.84 -2.07 43.93
CA PRO A 58 -9.18 -1.94 44.48
C PRO A 58 -9.10 -0.90 45.61
N PHE A 59 -9.59 0.32 45.35
CA PHE A 59 -10.01 1.26 46.38
C PHE A 59 -11.53 1.19 46.53
#